data_AF-A0A377X7D4-F1
#
_entry.id   AF-A0A377X7D4-F1
#
_cell.length_a   1.000
_cell.length_b   1.000
_cell.length_c   1.000
_cell.angle_alpha   90.00
_cell.angle_beta   90.00
_cell.angle_gamma   90.00
#
_symmetry.space_group_name_H-M   'P 1'
#
loop_
_entity.id
_entity.type
_entity.pdbx_description
1 polymer ?
#
loop_
_entity_poly.entity_id
_entity_poly.type
_entity_poly.pdbx_seq_one_letter_code
_entity_poly.pdbx_strand_id
1 'polypeptide(L)' 'MIPLNPDGTLQLDVVPGLFDPRTRLLAITEVSNVLGTENPLAALIALAHQHGAKVLVMAPRR' A
#
# COMPACT_ATOMS: atom_id res chain seq x y z
N MET A 1 2.14 -7.54 -5.06
CA MET A 1 2.24 -7.61 -3.58
C MET A 1 3.42 -6.75 -3.16
N ILE A 2 3.25 -5.89 -2.17
CA ILE A 2 4.34 -5.04 -1.67
C ILE A 2 5.19 -5.88 -0.70
N PRO A 3 6.50 -6.04 -0.92
CA PRO A 3 7.37 -6.77 -0.01
C PRO A 3 7.63 -5.99 1.29
N LEU A 4 8.10 -6.70 2.31
CA LEU A 4 8.43 -6.13 3.62
C LEU A 4 9.93 -6.02 3.82
N ASN A 5 10.36 -4.98 4.52
CA ASN A 5 11.69 -4.87 5.08
C ASN A 5 11.89 -5.88 6.22
N PRO A 6 13.14 -6.15 6.63
CA PRO A 6 13.44 -7.02 7.78
C PRO A 6 12.79 -6.58 9.10
N ASP A 7 12.51 -5.28 9.24
CA ASP A 7 11.84 -4.69 10.40
C ASP A 7 10.31 -4.74 10.33
N GLY A 8 9.76 -5.30 9.26
CA GLY A 8 8.32 -5.41 9.05
C GLY A 8 7.64 -4.16 8.45
N THR A 9 8.40 -3.14 8.06
CA THR A 9 7.84 -2.01 7.29
C THR A 9 7.65 -2.37 5.81
N LEU A 10 6.76 -1.67 5.10
CA LEU A 10 6.62 -1.86 3.65
C LEU A 10 7.87 -1.34 2.93
N GLN A 11 8.34 -2.08 1.93
CA GLN A 11 9.35 -1.60 0.97
C GLN A 11 8.70 -0.64 -0.01
N LEU A 12 8.71 0.66 0.31
CA LEU A 12 8.01 1.69 -0.48
C LEU A 12 8.73 2.04 -1.78
N ASP A 13 10.05 1.86 -1.81
CA ASP A 13 10.94 2.11 -2.93
C ASP A 13 10.61 1.25 -4.15
N VAL A 14 10.11 0.04 -3.94
CA VAL A 14 9.72 -0.86 -5.04
C VAL A 14 8.29 -0.66 -5.52
N VAL A 15 7.45 0.05 -4.77
CA VAL A 15 6.01 0.19 -5.04
C VAL A 15 5.70 0.77 -6.42
N PRO A 16 6.39 1.82 -6.93
CA PRO A 16 6.13 2.35 -8.27
C PRO A 16 6.30 1.29 -9.37
N GLY A 17 7.24 0.36 -9.21
CA GLY A 17 7.47 -0.73 -10.16
C GLY A 17 6.43 -1.86 -10.09
N LEU A 18 5.55 -1.85 -9.09
CA LEU A 18 4.48 -2.85 -8.94
C LEU A 18 3.21 -2.47 -9.71
N PHE A 19 3.10 -1.22 -10.16
CA PHE A 19 1.97 -0.78 -10.98
C PHE A 19 2.25 -1.03 -12.45
N ASP A 20 1.31 -1.71 -13.10
CA ASP A 20 1.32 -1.96 -14.54
C ASP A 20 0.00 -1.50 -15.19
N PRO A 21 -0.12 -1.52 -16.52
CA PRO A 21 -1.36 -1.14 -17.21
C PRO A 21 -2.57 -2.03 -16.88
N ARG A 22 -2.42 -3.12 -16.13
CA ARG A 22 -3.50 -4.01 -15.67
C ARG A 22 -3.88 -3.77 -14.22
N THR A 23 -3.12 -2.97 -13.48
CA THR A 23 -3.40 -2.62 -12.10
C THR A 23 -4.64 -1.72 -12.07
N ARG A 24 -5.66 -2.13 -11.31
CA ARG A 24 -6.95 -1.41 -11.21
C ARG A 24 -7.30 -1.00 -9.78
N LEU A 25 -6.72 -1.66 -8.79
CA LEU A 25 -7.04 -1.49 -7.39
C LEU A 25 -5.79 -1.68 -6.54
N LEU A 26 -5.53 -0.71 -5.65
CA LEU A 26 -4.65 -0.86 -4.50
C LEU A 26 -5.53 -1.07 -3.26
N ALA A 27 -5.39 -2.21 -2.60
CA ALA A 27 -6.01 -2.47 -1.30
C ALA A 27 -4.92 -2.43 -0.21
N ILE A 28 -5.12 -1.59 0.81
CA ILE A 28 -4.14 -1.39 1.89
C ILE A 28 -4.83 -1.17 3.23
N THR A 29 -4.26 -1.69 4.32
CA THR A 29 -4.72 -1.40 5.69
C THR A 29 -4.04 -0.15 6.23
N GLU A 30 -4.76 0.64 7.04
CA GLU A 30 -4.23 1.84 7.69
C GLU A 30 -3.13 1.52 8.71
N VAL A 31 -3.36 0.48 9.50
CA VAL A 31 -2.40 -0.07 10.47
C VAL A 31 -2.17 -1.54 10.15
N SER A 32 -0.92 -1.99 10.19
CA SER A 32 -0.63 -3.43 10.08
C SER A 32 -1.00 -4.15 11.36
N ASN A 33 -2.01 -5.02 11.30
CA ASN A 33 -2.47 -5.86 12.41
C ASN A 33 -1.38 -6.84 12.90
N VAL A 34 -0.37 -7.10 12.06
CA VAL A 34 0.71 -8.06 12.31
C VAL A 34 1.94 -7.37 12.89
N LEU A 35 2.18 -6.08 12.54
CA LEU A 35 3.46 -5.41 12.79
C LEU A 35 3.32 -4.10 13.57
N GLY A 36 2.08 -3.60 13.80
CA GLY A 36 1.82 -2.39 14.60
C GLY A 36 2.31 -1.08 13.97
N THR A 37 2.78 -1.13 12.72
CA THR A 37 3.33 0.01 11.98
C THR A 37 2.24 0.74 11.19
N GLU A 38 2.31 2.08 11.17
CA GLU A 38 1.49 2.94 10.32
C GLU A 38 2.02 2.89 8.88
N ASN A 39 1.14 2.60 7.93
CA ASN A 39 1.49 2.64 6.51
C ASN A 39 1.39 4.09 5.99
N PRO A 40 2.27 4.54 5.08
CA PRO A 40 2.22 5.89 4.52
C PRO A 40 1.12 6.00 3.46
N LEU A 41 -0.13 6.03 3.92
CA LEU A 41 -1.33 5.99 3.09
C LEU A 41 -1.37 7.09 2.04
N ALA A 42 -1.03 8.33 2.42
CA ALA A 42 -1.08 9.48 1.50
C ALA A 42 -0.19 9.28 0.27
N ALA A 43 1.04 8.80 0.47
CA ALA A 43 1.98 8.55 -0.62
C ALA A 43 1.50 7.41 -1.54
N LEU A 44 0.98 6.33 -0.94
CA LEU A 44 0.50 5.17 -1.67
C LEU A 44 -0.80 5.45 -2.44
N ILE A 45 -1.69 6.26 -1.88
CA ILE A 45 -2.91 6.73 -2.56
C ILE A 45 -2.56 7.60 -3.76
N ALA A 46 -1.64 8.57 -3.58
CA ALA A 46 -1.21 9.45 -4.65
C ALA A 46 -0.60 8.65 -5.81
N LEU A 47 0.28 7.70 -5.50
CA LEU A 47 0.91 6.83 -6.48
C LEU A 47 -0.13 5.96 -7.22
N ALA A 48 -1.06 5.34 -6.50
CA ALA A 48 -2.12 4.55 -7.13
C ALA A 48 -2.96 5.38 -8.13
N HIS A 49 -3.32 6.61 -7.76
CA HIS A 49 -4.05 7.51 -8.64
C HIS A 49 -3.24 7.93 -9.87
N GLN A 50 -1.92 8.12 -9.76
CA GLN A 50 -1.05 8.39 -10.91
C GLN A 50 -1.09 7.24 -11.94
N HIS A 51 -1.30 6.01 -11.49
CA HIS A 51 -1.45 4.83 -12.35
C HIS A 51 -2.91 4.52 -12.74
N GLY A 52 -3.87 5.39 -12.40
CA GLY A 52 -5.29 5.18 -12.70
C GLY A 52 -5.95 4.07 -11.87
N ALA A 53 -5.29 3.58 -10.83
CA ALA A 53 -5.84 2.59 -9.92
C ALA A 53 -6.75 3.25 -8.87
N LYS A 54 -7.84 2.57 -8.49
CA LYS A 54 -8.64 2.94 -7.32
C LYS A 54 -7.94 2.50 -6.05
N VAL A 55 -8.29 3.12 -4.92
CA VAL A 55 -7.74 2.75 -3.61
C VAL A 55 -8.85 2.32 -2.67
N LEU A 56 -8.66 1.17 -2.03
CA LEU A 56 -9.48 0.69 -0.93
C LEU A 56 -8.64 0.70 0.34
N VAL A 57 -9.02 1.55 1.30
CA VAL A 57 -8.44 1.54 2.64
C VAL A 57 -9.25 0.58 3.52
N MET A 58 -8.58 -0.44 4.03
CA MET A 58 -9.15 -1.41 4.95
C MET A 58 -8.88 -0.95 6.38
N ALA A 59 -9.92 -0.48 7.06
CA ALA A 59 -9.88 -0.27 8.50
C ALA A 59 -10.36 -1.55 9.20
N PRO A 60 -9.50 -2.31 9.90
CA PRO A 60 -9.99 -3.38 10.75
C PRO A 60 -10.87 -2.75 11.84
N ARG A 61 -12.08 -3.29 12.02
CA ARG A 61 -12.89 -2.93 13.20
C ARG A 61 -12.08 -3.31 14.45
N ARG A 62 -11.94 -2.35 15.37
CA ARG A 62 -11.41 -2.62 16.73
C ARG A 62 -12.26 -3.67 17.44
#